data_AF-A0A1I7RJ98-F1
#
_entry.id   AF-A0A1I7RJ98-F1
#
_cell.length_a   1.000
_cell.length_b   1.000
_cell.length_c   1.000
_cell.angle_alpha   90.00
_cell.angle_beta   90.00
_cell.angle_gamma   90.00
#
_symmetry.space_group_name_H-M   'P 1'
#
loop_
_entity.id
_entity.type
_entity.pdbx_description
1 polymer ?
#
loop_
_entity_poly.entity_id
_entity_poly.type
_entity_poly.pdbx_seq_one_letter_code
_entity_poly.pdbx_strand_id
1 'polypeptide(L)'
;MEQVPQLNYLALRFIGLHLFNANARWRQTRDIRRDVFDALKKLKITLANKKAILASFDRILKEVERWDSKHSKLFVEDNVKIKPTKIAKSNAKRSDHLRMYHGSLIWKNNLYCIDDNKTAQTLIYKDLLNWPQLRFQFACFYAVENLLTNDFVFDKVRRKVFRQRLGEHCVYDLWLRVLDDKKAWKKIYQEDRLLVDQVCVQALHYAMKNGFIELTKFLWTKLTGPQKETIGFLAWKSVCIRMNNPELIRFLCSELCALNLRSMTVLTWDNFYIKVREVLENEDITSQLYVDYYNRLELFLNNICSELKSALLCRDGCRVIADAFWYQNEDAFALLTEHIEKDKIKEAREVVDRIYDKKRTKSMKKLRNRVVQRQATIQ
;
A
#
# COMPACT_ATOMS: atom_id res chain seq x y z
N MET A 1 -0.99 -9.54 -19.20
CA MET A 1 -1.17 -8.55 -20.29
C MET A 1 -1.75 -7.30 -19.68
N GLU A 2 -1.01 -6.18 -19.68
CA GLU A 2 -1.57 -4.88 -19.30
C GLU A 2 -2.65 -4.51 -20.31
N GLN A 3 -3.91 -4.39 -19.87
CA GLN A 3 -4.99 -3.88 -20.71
C GLN A 3 -4.61 -2.48 -21.21
N VAL A 4 -4.67 -2.27 -22.53
CA VAL A 4 -4.48 -0.95 -23.12
C VAL A 4 -5.57 -0.02 -22.53
N PRO A 5 -5.18 1.09 -21.87
CA PRO A 5 -6.15 1.97 -21.25
C PRO A 5 -7.08 2.58 -22.30
N GLN A 6 -8.38 2.62 -22.02
CA GLN A 6 -9.34 3.26 -22.91
C GLN A 6 -9.03 4.76 -23.07
N LEU A 7 -9.25 5.32 -24.27
CA LEU A 7 -9.00 6.74 -24.55
C LEU A 7 -9.69 7.68 -23.54
N ASN A 8 -10.92 7.35 -23.14
CA ASN A 8 -11.66 8.10 -22.13
C ASN A 8 -10.92 8.15 -20.78
N TYR A 9 -10.35 7.01 -20.35
CA TYR A 9 -9.56 6.95 -19.13
C TYR A 9 -8.32 7.85 -19.21
N LEU A 10 -7.60 7.84 -20.34
CA LEU A 10 -6.41 8.67 -20.54
C LEU A 10 -6.75 10.15 -20.56
N ALA A 11 -7.84 10.54 -21.25
CA ALA A 11 -8.31 11.91 -21.31
C ALA A 11 -8.74 12.44 -19.93
N LEU A 12 -9.54 11.68 -19.19
CA LEU A 12 -9.97 12.04 -17.83
C LEU A 12 -8.79 12.16 -16.87
N ARG A 13 -7.78 11.29 -17.00
CA ARG A 13 -6.56 11.36 -16.20
C ARG A 13 -5.77 12.63 -16.51
N PHE A 14 -5.59 12.92 -17.79
CA PHE A 14 -4.88 14.12 -18.23
C PHE A 14 -5.55 15.40 -17.69
N ILE A 15 -6.87 15.51 -17.84
CA ILE A 15 -7.65 16.63 -17.31
C ILE A 15 -7.48 16.74 -15.79
N GLY A 16 -7.64 15.63 -15.06
CA GLY A 16 -7.50 15.61 -13.61
C GLY A 16 -6.12 16.05 -13.13
N LEU A 17 -5.05 15.56 -13.79
CA LEU A 17 -3.68 15.93 -13.44
C LEU A 17 -3.38 17.40 -13.74
N HIS A 18 -3.91 17.91 -14.86
CA HIS A 18 -3.77 19.32 -15.20
C HIS A 18 -4.48 20.21 -14.16
N LEU A 19 -5.71 19.84 -13.77
CA LEU A 19 -6.44 20.54 -12.70
C LEU A 19 -5.68 20.50 -11.38
N PHE A 20 -5.08 19.36 -11.04
CA PHE A 20 -4.27 19.24 -9.83
C PHE A 20 -3.05 20.15 -9.90
N ASN A 21 -2.21 20.01 -10.93
CA ASN A 21 -0.96 20.78 -11.06
C ASN A 21 -1.21 22.30 -11.13
N ALA A 22 -2.31 22.74 -11.75
CA ALA A 22 -2.68 24.15 -11.79
C ALA A 22 -3.06 24.71 -10.41
N ASN A 23 -3.56 23.88 -9.49
CA ASN A 23 -4.11 24.30 -8.21
C ASN A 23 -3.32 23.83 -6.98
N ALA A 24 -2.43 22.84 -7.11
CA ALA A 24 -1.84 22.11 -5.99
C ALA A 24 -1.05 23.03 -5.04
N ARG A 25 -0.04 23.74 -5.58
CA ARG A 25 0.88 24.62 -4.82
C ARG A 25 1.08 24.15 -3.36
N TRP A 26 0.90 25.02 -2.37
CA TRP A 26 0.97 24.70 -0.93
C TRP A 26 -0.41 24.45 -0.29
N ARG A 27 -1.45 24.22 -1.10
CA ARG A 27 -2.85 24.21 -0.64
C ARG A 27 -3.24 22.85 -0.07
N GLN A 28 -4.27 22.83 0.78
CA GLN A 28 -4.84 21.57 1.23
C GLN A 28 -5.65 20.91 0.10
N THR A 29 -5.59 19.58 0.01
CA THR A 29 -6.35 18.78 -0.97
C THR A 29 -7.85 19.08 -0.92
N ARG A 30 -8.39 19.31 0.28
CA ARG A 30 -9.79 19.69 0.51
C ARG A 30 -10.17 21.02 -0.12
N ASP A 31 -9.30 22.03 0.00
CA ASP A 31 -9.55 23.36 -0.59
C ASP A 31 -9.50 23.28 -2.11
N ILE A 32 -8.53 22.54 -2.65
CA ILE A 32 -8.40 22.31 -4.08
C ILE A 32 -9.66 21.60 -4.61
N ARG A 33 -10.14 20.56 -3.90
CA ARG A 33 -11.36 19.83 -4.26
C ARG A 33 -12.57 20.74 -4.36
N ARG A 34 -12.77 21.61 -3.36
CA ARG A 34 -13.90 22.56 -3.34
C ARG A 34 -13.84 23.52 -4.53
N ASP A 35 -12.68 24.11 -4.78
CA ASP A 35 -12.53 25.09 -5.87
C ASP A 35 -12.74 24.46 -7.24
N VAL A 36 -12.20 23.26 -7.48
CA VAL A 36 -12.42 22.51 -8.72
C VAL A 36 -13.90 22.15 -8.88
N PHE A 37 -14.57 21.75 -7.80
CA PHE A 37 -16.01 21.48 -7.83
C PHE A 37 -16.83 22.72 -8.19
N ASP A 38 -16.53 23.86 -7.59
CA ASP A 38 -17.21 25.12 -7.88
C ASP A 38 -16.90 25.64 -9.29
N ALA A 39 -15.69 25.43 -9.80
CA ALA A 39 -15.33 25.72 -11.19
C ALA A 39 -16.10 24.84 -12.17
N LEU A 40 -16.16 23.52 -11.92
CA LEU A 40 -16.89 22.57 -12.77
C LEU A 40 -18.39 22.83 -12.80
N LYS A 41 -18.99 23.32 -11.71
CA LYS A 41 -20.40 23.75 -11.70
C LYS A 41 -20.67 24.82 -12.75
N LYS A 42 -19.77 25.80 -12.89
CA LYS A 42 -19.91 26.95 -13.81
C LYS A 42 -19.72 26.59 -15.29
N LEU A 43 -19.10 25.45 -15.59
CA LEU A 43 -18.87 25.02 -16.98
C LEU A 43 -20.17 24.50 -17.65
N LYS A 44 -20.36 24.85 -18.92
CA LYS A 44 -21.46 24.39 -19.78
C LYS A 44 -21.16 23.01 -20.40
N ILE A 45 -20.89 22.01 -19.55
CA ILE A 45 -20.69 20.61 -19.96
C ILE A 45 -21.77 19.70 -19.35
N THR A 46 -21.98 18.52 -19.94
CA THR A 46 -22.99 17.56 -19.46
C THR A 46 -22.73 17.12 -18.02
N LEU A 47 -23.79 16.78 -17.28
CA LEU A 47 -23.68 16.29 -15.90
C LEU A 47 -22.83 15.01 -15.82
N ALA A 48 -22.94 14.13 -16.82
CA ALA A 48 -22.13 12.92 -16.92
C ALA A 48 -20.62 13.25 -16.99
N ASN A 49 -20.23 14.22 -17.81
CA ASN A 49 -18.83 14.64 -17.93
C ASN A 49 -18.33 15.30 -16.64
N LYS A 50 -19.16 16.13 -15.97
CA LYS A 50 -18.80 16.71 -14.66
C LYS A 50 -18.51 15.61 -13.62
N LYS A 51 -19.38 14.60 -13.53
CA LYS A 51 -19.21 13.46 -12.62
C LYS A 51 -17.95 12.66 -12.95
N ALA A 52 -17.68 12.41 -14.23
CA ALA A 52 -16.49 11.67 -14.66
C ALA A 52 -15.18 12.41 -14.33
N ILE A 53 -15.14 13.74 -14.56
CA ILE A 53 -13.97 14.57 -14.22
C ILE A 53 -13.77 14.60 -12.70
N LEU A 54 -14.83 14.80 -11.91
CA LEU A 54 -14.75 14.78 -10.45
C LEU A 54 -14.26 13.42 -9.91
N ALA A 55 -14.77 12.31 -10.45
CA ALA A 55 -14.33 10.98 -10.05
C ALA A 55 -12.84 10.74 -10.37
N SER A 56 -12.37 11.20 -11.55
CA SER A 56 -10.95 11.19 -11.90
C SER A 56 -10.12 12.04 -10.94
N PHE A 57 -10.59 13.25 -10.65
CA PHE A 57 -9.91 14.18 -9.75
C PHE A 57 -9.82 13.65 -8.33
N ASP A 58 -10.89 13.05 -7.82
CA ASP A 58 -10.91 12.41 -6.51
C ASP A 58 -9.92 11.25 -6.41
N ARG A 59 -9.68 10.50 -7.50
CA ARG A 59 -8.63 9.46 -7.52
C ARG A 59 -7.23 10.06 -7.39
N ILE A 60 -6.97 11.19 -8.04
CA ILE A 60 -5.69 11.91 -7.94
C ILE A 60 -5.49 12.43 -6.52
N LEU A 61 -6.50 13.09 -5.94
CA LEU A 61 -6.42 13.61 -4.58
C LEU A 61 -6.20 12.48 -3.55
N LYS A 62 -6.90 11.35 -3.70
CA LYS A 62 -6.68 10.18 -2.83
C LYS A 62 -5.25 9.66 -2.90
N GLU A 63 -4.65 9.63 -4.09
CA GLU A 63 -3.26 9.18 -4.26
C GLU A 63 -2.25 10.17 -3.67
N VAL A 64 -2.51 11.48 -3.78
CA VAL A 64 -1.70 12.52 -3.11
C VAL A 64 -1.83 12.41 -1.58
N GLU A 65 -3.04 12.19 -1.06
CA GLU A 65 -3.27 11.97 0.37
C GLU A 65 -2.58 10.69 0.87
N ARG A 66 -2.56 9.63 0.06
CA ARG A 66 -1.77 8.42 0.35
C ARG A 66 -0.27 8.74 0.41
N TRP A 67 0.24 9.52 -0.54
CA TRP A 67 1.65 9.94 -0.56
C TRP A 67 1.99 10.80 0.66
N ASP A 68 1.17 11.81 0.99
CA ASP A 68 1.34 12.67 2.17
C ASP A 68 1.29 11.83 3.46
N SER A 69 0.34 10.91 3.57
CA SER A 69 0.20 10.02 4.72
C SER A 69 1.43 9.11 4.90
N LYS A 70 1.96 8.54 3.81
CA LYS A 70 3.20 7.74 3.83
C LYS A 70 4.40 8.59 4.24
N HIS A 71 4.61 9.76 3.64
CA HIS A 71 5.80 10.58 3.88
C HIS A 71 5.71 11.41 5.16
N SER A 72 4.53 11.56 5.75
CA SER A 72 4.38 12.11 7.10
C SER A 72 5.19 11.30 8.13
N LYS A 73 5.41 10.00 7.86
CA LYS A 73 6.19 9.07 8.69
C LYS A 73 7.68 9.34 8.71
N LEU A 74 8.17 10.25 7.85
CA LEU A 74 9.54 10.74 7.90
C LEU A 74 9.75 11.65 9.11
N PHE A 75 8.74 12.42 9.49
CA PHE A 75 8.85 13.40 10.55
C PHE A 75 8.71 12.71 11.90
N VAL A 76 9.74 12.83 12.74
CA VAL A 76 9.60 12.56 14.17
C VAL A 76 8.73 13.70 14.72
N GLU A 77 7.48 13.40 15.04
CA GLU A 77 6.66 14.35 15.79
C GLU A 77 7.32 14.49 17.16
N ASP A 78 7.72 15.72 17.51
CA ASP A 78 8.32 15.95 18.82
C ASP A 78 7.23 15.61 19.86
N ASN A 79 7.35 14.46 20.53
CA ASN A 79 6.59 14.13 21.74
C ASN A 79 7.05 15.03 22.90
N VAL A 80 7.22 16.34 22.67
CA VAL A 80 7.43 17.24 23.78
C VAL A 80 6.12 17.27 24.54
N LYS A 81 6.15 16.76 25.77
CA LYS A 81 5.18 16.99 26.83
C LYS A 81 5.13 18.48 27.20
N ILE A 82 5.07 19.39 26.23
CA ILE A 82 4.77 20.80 26.48
C ILE A 82 3.28 20.82 26.73
N LYS A 83 2.92 21.08 28.00
CA LYS A 83 1.55 21.40 28.40
C LYS A 83 0.95 22.33 27.33
N PRO A 84 -0.25 22.03 26.81
CA PRO A 84 -0.81 22.79 25.70
C PRO A 84 -1.13 24.21 26.19
N THR A 85 -0.18 25.13 26.04
CA THR A 85 -0.48 26.55 26.06
C THR A 85 -1.35 26.83 24.84
N LYS A 86 -2.35 27.72 24.98
CA LYS A 86 -3.35 28.03 23.94
C LYS A 86 -2.73 28.44 22.58
N ILE A 87 -1.43 28.75 22.54
CA ILE A 87 -0.64 29.13 21.37
C ILE A 87 -0.16 27.89 20.56
N ALA A 88 -0.02 26.71 21.17
CA ALA A 88 0.47 25.50 20.51
C ALA A 88 -0.55 24.83 19.56
N LYS A 89 -1.81 25.29 19.54
CA LYS A 89 -2.86 24.77 18.63
C LYS A 89 -2.74 25.29 17.19
N SER A 90 -1.82 26.22 16.92
CA SER A 90 -1.70 26.94 15.65
C SER A 90 -0.46 26.60 14.82
N ASN A 91 0.42 25.73 15.30
CA ASN A 91 1.62 25.40 14.54
C ASN A 91 1.27 24.33 13.50
N ALA A 92 1.38 24.68 12.22
CA ALA A 92 1.30 23.74 11.11
C ALA A 92 2.14 22.50 11.41
N LYS A 93 1.61 21.30 11.13
CA LYS A 93 2.36 20.07 11.38
C LYS A 93 3.61 20.09 10.51
N ARG A 94 4.75 19.57 10.98
CA ARG A 94 5.97 19.49 10.13
C ARG A 94 5.70 18.77 8.81
N SER A 95 4.82 17.76 8.83
CA SER A 95 4.34 17.06 7.63
C SER A 95 3.63 17.95 6.62
N ASP A 96 3.09 19.11 7.01
CA ASP A 96 2.42 20.03 6.07
C ASP A 96 3.40 20.64 5.05
N HIS A 97 4.71 20.62 5.34
CA HIS A 97 5.74 21.03 4.38
C HIS A 97 5.79 20.11 3.16
N LEU A 98 5.25 18.87 3.24
CA LEU A 98 5.17 17.97 2.10
C LEU A 98 4.39 18.58 0.93
N ARG A 99 3.44 19.48 1.22
CA ARG A 99 2.65 20.17 0.20
C ARG A 99 3.50 21.02 -0.73
N MET A 100 4.63 21.55 -0.25
CA MET A 100 5.55 22.34 -1.09
C MET A 100 6.10 21.53 -2.28
N TYR A 101 6.06 20.21 -2.18
CA TYR A 101 6.61 19.29 -3.18
C TYR A 101 5.53 18.64 -4.07
N HIS A 102 4.26 19.02 -3.94
CA HIS A 102 3.17 18.48 -4.77
C HIS A 102 3.40 18.71 -6.27
N GLY A 103 4.08 19.80 -6.64
CA GLY A 103 4.47 20.08 -8.03
C GLY A 103 5.57 19.15 -8.58
N SER A 104 6.30 18.46 -7.71
CA SER A 104 7.40 17.56 -8.07
C SER A 104 6.99 16.08 -8.06
N LEU A 105 5.72 15.77 -7.84
CA LEU A 105 5.20 14.41 -7.84
C LEU A 105 5.27 13.81 -9.25
N ILE A 106 5.95 12.67 -9.37
CA ILE A 106 6.07 11.94 -10.63
C ILE A 106 5.00 10.85 -10.67
N TRP A 107 4.17 10.87 -11.69
CA TRP A 107 3.10 9.89 -11.87
C TRP A 107 3.53 8.75 -12.79
N LYS A 108 3.14 7.51 -12.44
CA LYS A 108 3.35 6.35 -13.32
C LYS A 108 2.55 6.50 -14.61
N ASN A 109 3.12 6.01 -15.71
CA ASN A 109 2.47 6.06 -17.02
C ASN A 109 1.11 5.34 -16.95
N ASN A 110 0.08 6.00 -17.48
CA ASN A 110 -1.29 5.44 -17.58
C ASN A 110 -1.94 4.99 -16.26
N LEU A 111 -1.42 5.39 -15.10
CA LEU A 111 -1.96 5.00 -13.79
C LEU A 111 -2.22 6.23 -12.92
N TYR A 112 -3.27 6.18 -12.09
CA TYR A 112 -3.51 7.13 -10.99
C TYR A 112 -2.64 6.79 -9.78
N CYS A 113 -1.34 6.60 -10.00
CA CYS A 113 -0.40 6.17 -8.97
C CYS A 113 0.88 7.01 -9.08
N ILE A 114 1.36 7.52 -7.95
CA ILE A 114 2.64 8.21 -7.87
C ILE A 114 3.77 7.18 -7.90
N ASP A 115 4.80 7.46 -8.69
CA ASP A 115 6.06 6.73 -8.65
C ASP A 115 6.87 7.23 -7.45
N ASP A 116 6.66 6.58 -6.30
CA ASP A 116 7.27 6.93 -5.02
C ASP A 116 8.79 7.05 -5.12
N ASN A 117 9.46 6.07 -5.76
CA ASN A 117 10.91 6.07 -5.94
C ASN A 117 11.36 7.25 -6.81
N LYS A 118 10.81 7.39 -8.04
CA LYS A 118 11.24 8.49 -8.93
C LYS A 118 10.95 9.86 -8.33
N THR A 119 9.82 10.01 -7.64
CA THR A 119 9.48 11.21 -6.91
C THR A 119 10.55 11.48 -5.85
N ALA A 120 10.85 10.51 -4.98
CA ALA A 120 11.88 10.67 -3.95
C ALA A 120 13.26 11.02 -4.52
N GLN A 121 13.71 10.36 -5.60
CA GLN A 121 14.98 10.71 -6.26
C GLN A 121 14.96 12.16 -6.77
N THR A 122 13.85 12.59 -7.37
CA THR A 122 13.69 13.97 -7.86
C THR A 122 13.77 14.97 -6.73
N LEU A 123 13.07 14.72 -5.61
CA LEU A 123 13.14 15.56 -4.43
C LEU A 123 14.56 15.62 -3.86
N ILE A 124 15.22 14.47 -3.71
CA ILE A 124 16.57 14.36 -3.13
C ILE A 124 17.61 15.15 -3.94
N TYR A 125 17.54 15.11 -5.28
CA TYR A 125 18.56 15.69 -6.14
C TYR A 125 18.23 17.10 -6.64
N LYS A 126 16.96 17.52 -6.61
CA LYS A 126 16.55 18.85 -7.09
C LYS A 126 16.03 19.73 -5.96
N ASP A 127 14.98 19.30 -5.27
CA ASP A 127 14.20 20.21 -4.41
C ASP A 127 14.76 20.32 -2.97
N LEU A 128 15.47 19.30 -2.49
CA LEU A 128 15.94 19.20 -1.10
C LEU A 128 17.40 19.62 -0.90
N LEU A 129 18.04 20.24 -1.87
CA LEU A 129 19.46 20.65 -1.78
C LEU A 129 19.72 21.58 -0.59
N ASN A 130 18.77 22.47 -0.30
CA ASN A 130 18.86 23.46 0.79
C ASN A 130 18.25 22.97 2.11
N TRP A 131 17.76 21.73 2.17
CA TRP A 131 17.23 21.14 3.40
C TRP A 131 17.93 19.80 3.71
N PRO A 132 19.17 19.84 4.24
CA PRO A 132 19.98 18.65 4.43
C PRO A 132 19.32 17.57 5.28
N GLN A 133 18.57 17.97 6.32
CA GLN A 133 17.87 17.03 7.18
C GLN A 133 16.79 16.26 6.43
N LEU A 134 15.87 16.94 5.72
CA LEU A 134 14.81 16.27 4.96
C LEU A 134 15.39 15.43 3.81
N ARG A 135 16.45 15.93 3.16
CA ARG A 135 17.21 15.17 2.15
C ARG A 135 17.77 13.87 2.72
N PHE A 136 18.38 13.92 3.90
CA PHE A 136 18.87 12.74 4.63
C PHE A 136 17.74 11.76 4.98
N GLN A 137 16.60 12.29 5.45
CA GLN A 137 15.44 11.48 5.81
C GLN A 137 14.89 10.70 4.59
N PHE A 138 14.68 11.37 3.46
CA PHE A 138 14.28 10.72 2.21
C PHE A 138 15.32 9.68 1.76
N ALA A 139 16.61 10.02 1.78
CA ALA A 139 17.66 9.10 1.38
C ALA A 139 17.69 7.84 2.25
N CYS A 140 17.47 7.95 3.56
CA CYS A 140 17.37 6.81 4.48
C CYS A 140 16.21 5.87 4.12
N PHE A 141 15.03 6.44 3.86
CA PHE A 141 13.80 5.67 3.61
C PHE A 141 13.71 5.09 2.19
N TYR A 142 14.45 5.66 1.24
CA TYR A 142 14.57 5.16 -0.13
C TYR A 142 15.91 4.44 -0.38
N ALA A 143 16.67 4.18 0.67
CA ALA A 143 17.96 3.48 0.63
C ALA A 143 18.92 4.01 -0.45
N VAL A 144 19.06 5.34 -0.55
CA VAL A 144 19.96 5.99 -1.51
C VAL A 144 21.39 5.99 -0.98
N GLU A 145 22.00 4.80 -0.97
CA GLU A 145 23.30 4.51 -0.35
C GLU A 145 24.39 5.49 -0.83
N ASN A 146 24.49 5.69 -2.14
CA ASN A 146 25.49 6.57 -2.77
C ASN A 146 25.49 7.99 -2.20
N LEU A 147 24.31 8.50 -1.83
CA LEU A 147 24.17 9.82 -1.22
C LEU A 147 24.51 9.77 0.27
N LEU A 148 24.02 8.74 0.98
CA LEU A 148 24.22 8.56 2.42
C LEU A 148 25.70 8.41 2.78
N THR A 149 26.47 7.68 1.95
CA THR A 149 27.91 7.46 2.14
C THR A 149 28.78 8.62 1.66
N ASN A 150 28.19 9.67 1.09
CA ASN A 150 28.94 10.81 0.58
C ASN A 150 29.27 11.80 1.71
N ASP A 151 30.51 11.76 2.18
CA ASP A 151 31.00 12.64 3.26
C ASP A 151 30.98 14.14 2.91
N PHE A 152 30.99 14.52 1.62
CA PHE A 152 30.81 15.92 1.21
C PHE A 152 29.37 16.40 1.43
N VAL A 153 28.40 15.50 1.33
CA VAL A 153 26.97 15.82 1.50
C VAL A 153 26.58 15.71 2.97
N PHE A 154 26.99 14.65 3.64
CA PHE A 154 26.62 14.39 5.03
C PHE A 154 27.86 14.15 5.89
N ASP A 155 28.65 15.21 6.10
CA ASP A 155 29.86 15.16 6.94
C ASP A 155 29.59 14.70 8.39
N LYS A 156 30.68 14.43 9.13
CA LYS A 156 30.62 13.97 10.52
C LYS A 156 29.89 14.93 11.46
N VAL A 157 29.95 16.23 11.23
CA VAL A 157 29.26 17.24 12.05
C VAL A 157 27.76 17.18 11.81
N ARG A 158 27.33 17.13 10.55
CA ARG A 158 25.93 16.95 10.16
C ARG A 158 25.36 15.66 10.71
N ARG A 159 26.08 14.54 10.60
CA ARG A 159 25.67 13.26 11.18
C ARG A 159 25.50 13.33 12.70
N LYS A 160 26.38 14.04 13.41
CA LYS A 160 26.23 14.27 14.87
C LYS A 160 24.95 15.04 15.20
N VAL A 161 24.64 16.10 14.43
CA VAL A 161 23.39 16.87 14.58
C VAL A 161 22.17 16.02 14.25
N PHE A 162 22.22 15.21 13.19
CA PHE A 162 21.14 14.30 12.84
C PHE A 162 20.93 13.26 13.93
N ARG A 163 21.99 12.70 14.53
CA ARG A 163 21.83 11.79 15.67
C ARG A 163 21.10 12.42 16.84
N GLN A 164 21.40 13.67 17.17
CA GLN A 164 20.70 14.36 18.26
C GLN A 164 19.22 14.61 17.96
N ARG A 165 18.85 14.83 16.69
CA ARG A 165 17.47 15.18 16.30
C ARG A 165 16.61 14.00 15.85
N LEU A 166 17.24 12.98 15.29
CA LEU A 166 16.59 11.89 14.56
C LEU A 166 16.96 10.51 15.11
N GLY A 167 17.99 10.41 15.96
CA GLY A 167 18.57 9.14 16.41
C GLY A 167 17.63 8.25 17.22
N GLU A 168 16.52 8.77 17.74
CA GLU A 168 15.50 7.94 18.41
C GLU A 168 14.67 7.11 17.43
N HIS A 169 14.64 7.49 16.16
CA HIS A 169 13.86 6.78 15.15
C HIS A 169 14.69 5.64 14.54
N CYS A 170 14.18 4.40 14.65
CA CYS A 170 14.87 3.16 14.23
C CYS A 170 15.53 3.21 12.84
N VAL A 171 14.88 3.78 11.83
CA VAL A 171 15.46 3.90 10.47
C VAL A 171 16.67 4.83 10.45
N TYR A 172 16.61 5.97 11.14
CA TYR A 172 17.72 6.93 11.15
C TYR A 172 18.85 6.43 12.05
N ASP A 173 18.52 5.79 13.18
CA ASP A 173 19.52 5.16 14.05
C ASP A 173 20.32 4.09 13.29
N LEU A 174 19.63 3.22 12.53
CA LEU A 174 20.28 2.21 11.68
C LEU A 174 21.31 2.85 10.75
N TRP A 175 20.88 3.84 9.96
CA TRP A 175 21.77 4.50 9.00
C TRP A 175 22.91 5.26 9.69
N LEU A 176 22.63 5.99 10.76
CA LEU A 176 23.67 6.73 11.48
C LEU A 176 24.69 5.79 12.15
N ARG A 177 24.28 4.61 12.61
CA ARG A 177 25.19 3.57 13.13
C ARG A 177 26.06 3.00 12.01
N VAL A 178 25.47 2.77 10.84
CA VAL A 178 26.18 2.28 9.65
C VAL A 178 27.18 3.29 9.11
N LEU A 179 26.81 4.57 9.05
CA LEU A 179 27.65 5.64 8.51
C LEU A 179 28.83 6.00 9.42
N ASP A 180 28.75 5.67 10.72
CA ASP A 180 29.83 5.94 11.66
C ASP A 180 30.85 4.81 11.78
N ASP A 181 30.47 3.57 11.47
CA ASP A 181 31.36 2.41 11.49
C ASP A 181 31.24 1.62 10.18
N LYS A 182 32.31 1.63 9.36
CA LYS A 182 32.38 0.88 8.10
C LYS A 182 32.18 -0.63 8.28
N LYS A 183 32.39 -1.18 9.49
CA LYS A 183 32.15 -2.59 9.82
C LYS A 183 30.78 -2.83 10.44
N ALA A 184 29.95 -1.81 10.63
CA ALA A 184 28.63 -1.93 11.25
C ALA A 184 27.71 -2.91 10.52
N TRP A 185 27.73 -2.92 9.18
CA TRP A 185 26.91 -3.87 8.42
C TRP A 185 27.24 -5.32 8.77
N LYS A 186 28.52 -5.67 8.90
CA LYS A 186 28.96 -7.02 9.32
C LYS A 186 28.55 -7.35 10.76
N LYS A 187 28.43 -6.35 11.63
CA LYS A 187 27.97 -6.53 13.02
C LYS A 187 26.46 -6.70 13.11
N ILE A 188 25.72 -5.98 12.28
CA ILE A 188 24.25 -5.98 12.22
C ILE A 188 23.74 -7.28 11.57
N TYR A 189 24.39 -7.70 10.48
CA TYR A 189 24.08 -8.90 9.73
C TYR A 189 25.16 -9.94 9.95
N GLN A 190 25.01 -10.72 11.01
CA GLN A 190 25.83 -11.89 11.26
C GLN A 190 25.10 -13.12 10.73
N GLU A 191 25.69 -13.76 9.72
CA GLU A 191 25.10 -14.94 9.07
C GLU A 191 24.97 -16.12 10.04
N ASP A 192 25.91 -16.23 10.98
CA ASP A 192 25.94 -17.29 12.01
C ASP A 192 24.86 -17.13 13.09
N ARG A 193 24.16 -15.98 13.13
CA ARG A 193 23.12 -15.72 14.13
C ARG A 193 21.73 -15.85 13.52
N LEU A 194 20.88 -16.61 14.19
CA LEU A 194 19.45 -16.67 13.86
C LEU A 194 18.74 -15.32 14.07
N LEU A 195 19.19 -14.54 15.05
CA LEU A 195 18.61 -13.24 15.39
C LEU A 195 19.44 -12.09 14.81
N VAL A 196 18.75 -11.20 14.11
CA VAL A 196 19.29 -9.95 13.57
C VAL A 196 19.32 -8.89 14.68
N ASP A 197 20.28 -7.95 14.61
CA ASP A 197 20.34 -6.80 15.52
C ASP A 197 18.98 -6.08 15.58
N GLN A 198 18.54 -5.76 16.81
CA GLN A 198 17.22 -5.18 17.09
C GLN A 198 16.95 -3.91 16.28
N VAL A 199 17.95 -3.06 16.07
CA VAL A 199 17.79 -1.80 15.33
C VAL A 199 17.40 -2.08 13.88
N CYS A 200 17.99 -3.11 13.27
CA CYS A 200 17.64 -3.53 11.91
C CYS A 200 16.24 -4.15 11.85
N VAL A 201 15.88 -5.01 12.81
CA VAL A 201 14.52 -5.60 12.87
C VAL A 201 13.47 -4.49 12.97
N GLN A 202 13.69 -3.51 13.84
CA GLN A 202 12.78 -2.37 14.01
C GLN A 202 12.70 -1.51 12.74
N ALA A 203 13.83 -1.19 12.10
CA ALA A 203 13.84 -0.42 10.86
C ALA A 203 13.13 -1.16 9.71
N LEU A 204 13.34 -2.46 9.58
CA LEU A 204 12.69 -3.29 8.57
C LEU A 204 11.18 -3.41 8.81
N HIS A 205 10.76 -3.69 10.05
CA HIS A 205 9.35 -3.68 10.43
C HIS A 205 8.70 -2.31 10.18
N TYR A 206 9.39 -1.21 10.48
CA TYR A 206 8.88 0.13 10.21
C TYR A 206 8.72 0.38 8.70
N ALA A 207 9.70 -0.01 7.88
CA ALA A 207 9.66 0.11 6.44
C ALA A 207 8.48 -0.68 5.84
N MET A 208 8.32 -1.94 6.24
CA MET A 208 7.22 -2.80 5.81
C MET A 208 5.87 -2.22 6.27
N LYS A 209 5.73 -1.86 7.54
CA LYS A 209 4.48 -1.34 8.12
C LYS A 209 4.00 -0.06 7.41
N ASN A 210 4.91 0.77 6.94
CA ASN A 210 4.59 2.06 6.31
C ASN A 210 4.77 2.07 4.77
N GLY A 211 5.12 0.93 4.15
CA GLY A 211 5.15 0.81 2.69
C GLY A 211 6.38 1.44 2.00
N PHE A 212 7.53 1.48 2.67
CA PHE A 212 8.81 1.91 2.08
C PHE A 212 9.54 0.72 1.46
N ILE A 213 9.12 0.36 0.24
CA ILE A 213 9.54 -0.87 -0.44
C ILE A 213 11.03 -0.89 -0.79
N GLU A 214 11.62 0.26 -1.10
CA GLU A 214 13.02 0.41 -1.46
C GLU A 214 13.92 0.04 -0.28
N LEU A 215 13.64 0.61 0.90
CA LEU A 215 14.33 0.24 2.13
C LEU A 215 14.04 -1.21 2.53
N THR A 216 12.80 -1.68 2.37
CA THR A 216 12.47 -3.09 2.62
C THR A 216 13.33 -4.02 1.77
N LYS A 217 13.37 -3.83 0.44
CA LYS A 217 14.18 -4.64 -0.47
C LYS A 217 15.66 -4.57 -0.11
N PHE A 218 16.18 -3.37 0.15
CA PHE A 218 17.57 -3.17 0.51
C PHE A 218 17.96 -3.97 1.76
N LEU A 219 17.20 -3.84 2.85
CA LEU A 219 17.47 -4.60 4.09
C LEU A 219 17.23 -6.09 3.91
N TRP A 220 16.20 -6.47 3.15
CA TRP A 220 15.83 -7.87 2.89
C TRP A 220 16.95 -8.66 2.20
N THR A 221 17.66 -8.04 1.25
CA THR A 221 18.78 -8.70 0.54
C THR A 221 19.95 -9.08 1.44
N LYS A 222 20.05 -8.48 2.64
CA LYS A 222 21.14 -8.70 3.59
C LYS A 222 20.83 -9.78 4.63
N LEU A 223 19.61 -10.34 4.59
CA LEU A 223 19.14 -11.35 5.54
C LEU A 223 19.32 -12.78 5.00
N THR A 224 19.61 -13.72 5.89
CA THR A 224 19.58 -15.16 5.59
C THR A 224 18.14 -15.67 5.50
N GLY A 225 17.92 -16.85 4.91
CA GLY A 225 16.58 -17.47 4.80
C GLY A 225 15.82 -17.56 6.13
N PRO A 226 16.42 -18.12 7.20
CA PRO A 226 15.77 -18.20 8.52
C PRO A 226 15.43 -16.83 9.14
N GLN A 227 16.29 -15.83 8.94
CA GLN A 227 16.04 -14.46 9.41
C GLN A 227 14.86 -13.83 8.66
N LYS A 228 14.80 -14.01 7.34
CA LYS A 228 13.69 -13.55 6.49
C LYS A 228 12.35 -14.16 6.91
N GLU A 229 12.32 -15.47 7.17
CA GLU A 229 11.11 -16.16 7.61
C GLU A 229 10.62 -15.59 8.96
N THR A 230 11.51 -15.51 9.95
CA THR A 230 11.18 -15.02 11.30
C THR A 230 10.65 -13.58 11.28
N ILE A 231 11.39 -12.65 10.66
CA ILE A 231 11.04 -11.23 10.65
C ILE A 231 9.83 -10.98 9.74
N GLY A 232 9.83 -11.62 8.57
CA GLY A 232 8.83 -11.42 7.55
C GLY A 232 7.46 -11.96 7.94
N PHE A 233 7.37 -13.10 8.64
CA PHE A 233 6.09 -13.61 9.15
C PHE A 233 5.46 -12.70 10.21
N LEU A 234 6.29 -12.14 11.11
CA LEU A 234 5.83 -11.16 12.08
C LEU A 234 5.30 -9.89 11.39
N ALA A 235 6.00 -9.42 10.36
CA ALA A 235 5.59 -8.23 9.62
C ALA A 235 4.35 -8.48 8.73
N TRP A 236 4.23 -9.67 8.15
CA TRP A 236 3.18 -10.04 7.20
C TRP A 236 1.78 -9.84 7.79
N LYS A 237 1.57 -10.20 9.06
CA LYS A 237 0.31 -9.95 9.77
C LYS A 237 -0.09 -8.47 9.72
N SER A 238 0.84 -7.57 9.97
CA SER A 238 0.57 -6.13 9.95
C SER A 238 0.28 -5.59 8.54
N VAL A 239 0.93 -6.18 7.53
CA VAL A 239 0.72 -5.84 6.10
C VAL A 239 -0.67 -6.32 5.65
N CYS A 240 -1.07 -7.54 6.02
CA CYS A 240 -2.40 -8.09 5.76
C CYS A 240 -3.53 -7.31 6.42
N ILE A 241 -3.31 -6.68 7.57
CA ILE A 241 -4.35 -5.86 8.22
C ILE A 241 -4.56 -4.53 7.46
N ARG A 242 -3.47 -3.95 6.93
CA ARG A 242 -3.50 -2.61 6.31
C ARG A 242 -3.87 -2.64 4.83
N MET A 243 -3.40 -3.64 4.08
CA MET A 243 -3.66 -3.83 2.64
C MET A 243 -3.60 -2.54 1.80
N ASN A 244 -2.59 -1.70 2.03
CA ASN A 244 -2.53 -0.35 1.46
C ASN A 244 -1.38 -0.13 0.45
N ASN A 245 -0.44 -1.08 0.36
CA ASN A 245 0.71 -0.97 -0.54
C ASN A 245 0.81 -2.22 -1.44
N PRO A 246 0.28 -2.15 -2.68
CA PRO A 246 0.29 -3.26 -3.63
C PRO A 246 1.68 -3.84 -3.92
N GLU A 247 2.70 -2.99 -4.03
CA GLU A 247 4.06 -3.42 -4.37
C GLU A 247 4.72 -4.15 -3.22
N LEU A 248 4.51 -3.68 -1.99
CA LEU A 248 5.01 -4.36 -0.80
C LEU A 248 4.32 -5.72 -0.59
N ILE A 249 3.00 -5.79 -0.81
CA ILE A 249 2.25 -7.05 -0.73
C ILE A 249 2.81 -8.05 -1.74
N ARG A 250 2.98 -7.64 -3.01
CA ARG A 250 3.56 -8.50 -4.06
C ARG A 250 4.94 -9.01 -3.68
N PHE A 251 5.82 -8.10 -3.25
CA PHE A 251 7.18 -8.45 -2.88
C PHE A 251 7.21 -9.44 -1.70
N LEU A 252 6.56 -9.11 -0.57
CA LEU A 252 6.58 -9.96 0.61
C LEU A 252 5.87 -11.29 0.38
N CYS A 253 4.75 -11.29 -0.35
CA CYS A 253 4.04 -12.52 -0.67
C CYS A 253 4.93 -13.47 -1.48
N SER A 254 5.57 -12.97 -2.54
CA SER A 254 6.48 -13.77 -3.37
C SER A 254 7.64 -14.34 -2.55
N GLU A 255 8.33 -13.48 -1.79
CA GLU A 255 9.50 -13.90 -1.00
C GLU A 255 9.13 -14.90 0.10
N LEU A 256 8.03 -14.66 0.81
CA LEU A 256 7.63 -15.51 1.94
C LEU A 256 7.00 -16.82 1.49
N CYS A 257 6.25 -16.84 0.39
CA CYS A 257 5.72 -18.09 -0.16
C CYS A 257 6.83 -18.99 -0.72
N ALA A 258 7.88 -18.38 -1.29
CA ALA A 258 9.08 -19.12 -1.73
C ALA A 258 9.83 -19.74 -0.54
N LEU A 259 9.81 -19.11 0.64
CA LEU A 259 10.40 -19.67 1.85
C LEU A 259 9.53 -20.79 2.44
N ASN A 260 8.24 -20.54 2.68
CA ASN A 260 7.35 -21.49 3.33
C ASN A 260 5.87 -21.18 3.07
N LEU A 261 5.33 -21.71 1.96
CA LEU A 261 3.93 -21.56 1.55
C LEU A 261 2.93 -22.04 2.61
N ARG A 262 3.24 -23.14 3.32
CA ARG A 262 2.31 -23.72 4.30
C ARG A 262 2.09 -22.77 5.48
N SER A 263 3.17 -22.28 6.07
CA SER A 263 3.10 -21.30 7.16
C SER A 263 2.44 -20.01 6.71
N MET A 264 2.76 -19.53 5.50
CA MET A 264 2.11 -18.36 4.91
C MET A 264 0.60 -18.54 4.79
N THR A 265 0.14 -19.70 4.32
CA THR A 265 -1.30 -19.99 4.18
C THR A 265 -2.00 -19.97 5.54
N VAL A 266 -1.39 -20.56 6.57
CA VAL A 266 -1.92 -20.56 7.95
C VAL A 266 -1.99 -19.13 8.51
N LEU A 267 -0.90 -18.38 8.45
CA LEU A 267 -0.82 -17.01 8.98
C LEU A 267 -1.75 -16.03 8.28
N THR A 268 -1.97 -16.23 6.98
CA THR A 268 -2.80 -15.33 6.17
C THR A 268 -4.29 -15.59 6.37
N TRP A 269 -4.69 -16.84 6.58
CA TRP A 269 -6.09 -17.26 6.58
C TRP A 269 -6.95 -16.48 7.56
N ASP A 270 -6.54 -16.36 8.83
CA ASP A 270 -7.37 -15.71 9.84
C ASP A 270 -7.66 -14.24 9.47
N ASN A 271 -6.63 -13.50 9.06
CA ASN A 271 -6.79 -12.11 8.66
C ASN A 271 -7.60 -11.99 7.36
N PHE A 272 -7.34 -12.85 6.38
CA PHE A 272 -8.06 -12.87 5.11
C PHE A 272 -9.54 -13.18 5.31
N TYR A 273 -9.87 -14.23 6.06
CA TYR A 273 -11.24 -14.66 6.30
C TYR A 273 -12.04 -13.63 7.11
N ILE A 274 -11.41 -12.97 8.10
CA ILE A 274 -12.02 -11.83 8.79
C ILE A 274 -12.42 -10.74 7.79
N LYS A 275 -11.53 -10.38 6.83
CA LYS A 275 -11.84 -9.37 5.80
C LYS A 275 -12.93 -9.80 4.83
N VAL A 276 -12.96 -11.08 4.46
CA VAL A 276 -14.08 -11.62 3.68
C VAL A 276 -15.39 -11.44 4.43
N ARG A 277 -15.47 -11.83 5.71
CA ARG A 277 -16.70 -11.68 6.50
C ARG A 277 -17.15 -10.22 6.66
N GLU A 278 -16.22 -9.29 6.87
CA GLU A 278 -16.52 -7.85 6.94
C GLU A 278 -17.22 -7.35 5.65
N VAL A 279 -16.92 -7.94 4.49
CA VAL A 279 -17.62 -7.66 3.21
C VAL A 279 -18.96 -8.39 3.14
N LEU A 280 -19.01 -9.67 3.53
CA LEU A 280 -20.22 -10.50 3.39
C LEU A 280 -21.35 -10.12 4.35
N GLU A 281 -21.02 -9.75 5.58
CA GLU A 281 -21.98 -9.44 6.66
C GLU A 281 -22.55 -8.02 6.56
N ASN A 282 -21.96 -7.16 5.71
CA ASN A 282 -22.39 -5.77 5.58
C ASN A 282 -23.52 -5.66 4.54
N GLU A 283 -24.74 -5.45 5.03
CA GLU A 283 -25.96 -5.37 4.21
C GLU A 283 -26.03 -4.09 3.36
N ASP A 284 -25.38 -3.00 3.80
CA ASP A 284 -25.34 -1.73 3.07
C ASP A 284 -24.13 -1.68 2.13
N ILE A 285 -24.31 -2.24 0.95
CA ILE A 285 -23.36 -2.25 -0.17
C ILE A 285 -23.01 -0.82 -0.63
N THR A 286 -23.86 0.17 -0.35
CA THR A 286 -23.60 1.57 -0.71
C THR A 286 -22.81 2.34 0.34
N SER A 287 -22.65 1.76 1.54
CA SER A 287 -21.89 2.39 2.61
C SER A 287 -20.42 2.55 2.20
N GLN A 288 -19.82 3.68 2.59
CA GLN A 288 -18.39 3.91 2.38
C GLN A 288 -17.54 2.82 3.03
N LEU A 289 -18.04 2.25 4.14
CA LEU A 289 -17.39 1.17 4.87
C LEU A 289 -17.31 -0.11 4.03
N TYR A 290 -18.42 -0.52 3.40
CA TYR A 290 -18.44 -1.67 2.49
C TYR A 290 -17.45 -1.48 1.34
N VAL A 291 -17.50 -0.32 0.68
CA VAL A 291 -16.62 0.01 -0.44
C VAL A 291 -15.15 -0.07 -0.01
N ASP A 292 -14.80 0.40 1.18
CA ASP A 292 -13.44 0.32 1.69
C ASP A 292 -13.00 -1.11 1.99
N TYR A 293 -13.87 -1.96 2.54
CA TYR A 293 -13.57 -3.39 2.75
C TYR A 293 -13.41 -4.15 1.44
N TYR A 294 -14.32 -3.96 0.50
CA TYR A 294 -14.28 -4.57 -0.83
C TYR A 294 -13.00 -4.19 -1.56
N ASN A 295 -12.65 -2.90 -1.62
CA ASN A 295 -11.44 -2.42 -2.30
C ASN A 295 -10.16 -3.01 -1.68
N ARG A 296 -10.12 -3.21 -0.36
CA ARG A 296 -8.96 -3.84 0.31
C ARG A 296 -8.84 -5.32 -0.04
N LEU A 297 -9.97 -6.05 -0.05
CA LEU A 297 -10.01 -7.45 -0.43
C LEU A 297 -9.58 -7.63 -1.89
N GLU A 298 -10.09 -6.80 -2.79
CA GLU A 298 -9.71 -6.77 -4.20
C GLU A 298 -8.22 -6.46 -4.38
N LEU A 299 -7.72 -5.42 -3.70
CA LEU A 299 -6.29 -5.08 -3.73
C LEU A 299 -5.44 -6.24 -3.25
N PHE A 300 -5.84 -6.92 -2.18
CA PHE A 300 -5.10 -8.07 -1.67
C PHE A 300 -5.06 -9.22 -2.67
N LEU A 301 -6.21 -9.67 -3.16
CA LEU A 301 -6.31 -10.77 -4.13
C LEU A 301 -5.55 -10.48 -5.43
N ASN A 302 -5.58 -9.24 -5.90
CA ASN A 302 -4.83 -8.81 -7.09
C ASN A 302 -3.31 -8.81 -6.91
N ASN A 303 -2.81 -8.79 -5.67
CA ASN A 303 -1.38 -8.58 -5.37
C ASN A 303 -0.70 -9.76 -4.65
N ILE A 304 -1.40 -10.82 -4.31
CA ILE A 304 -0.80 -12.07 -3.81
C ILE A 304 -0.46 -13.02 -4.97
N CYS A 305 0.52 -13.91 -4.75
CA CYS A 305 0.90 -14.94 -5.73
C CYS A 305 -0.23 -15.97 -5.95
N SER A 306 -0.16 -16.66 -7.09
CA SER A 306 -1.10 -17.72 -7.49
C SER A 306 -1.23 -18.81 -6.43
N GLU A 307 -0.10 -19.26 -5.88
CA GLU A 307 -0.03 -20.36 -4.94
C GLU A 307 -0.77 -20.03 -3.65
N LEU A 308 -0.54 -18.84 -3.08
CA LEU A 308 -1.23 -18.41 -1.87
C LEU A 308 -2.71 -18.15 -2.13
N LYS A 309 -3.05 -17.56 -3.28
CA LYS A 309 -4.43 -17.30 -3.69
C LYS A 309 -5.22 -18.60 -3.81
N SER A 310 -4.68 -19.60 -4.51
CA SER A 310 -5.26 -20.93 -4.65
C SER A 310 -5.45 -21.61 -3.29
N ALA A 311 -4.42 -21.56 -2.44
CA ALA A 311 -4.44 -22.14 -1.11
C ALA A 311 -5.48 -21.48 -0.18
N LEU A 312 -5.70 -20.17 -0.29
CA LEU A 312 -6.70 -19.44 0.50
C LEU A 312 -8.12 -19.68 -0.01
N LEU A 313 -8.35 -19.57 -1.32
CA LEU A 313 -9.69 -19.68 -1.90
C LEU A 313 -10.27 -21.10 -1.77
N CYS A 314 -9.41 -22.13 -1.76
CA CYS A 314 -9.82 -23.53 -1.65
C CYS A 314 -9.74 -24.10 -0.25
N ARG A 315 -9.32 -23.28 0.74
CA ARG A 315 -9.19 -23.74 2.12
C ARG A 315 -10.54 -24.19 2.69
N ASP A 316 -10.48 -25.24 3.51
CA ASP A 316 -11.63 -25.84 4.19
C ASP A 316 -12.78 -26.18 3.21
N GLY A 317 -12.43 -26.70 2.02
CA GLY A 317 -13.41 -27.07 0.98
C GLY A 317 -14.07 -25.85 0.32
N CYS A 318 -13.27 -24.86 -0.06
CA CYS A 318 -13.72 -23.59 -0.65
C CYS A 318 -14.69 -22.80 0.25
N ARG A 319 -14.45 -22.78 1.57
CA ARG A 319 -15.34 -22.15 2.56
C ARG A 319 -15.69 -20.69 2.24
N VAL A 320 -14.73 -19.91 1.77
CA VAL A 320 -14.94 -18.50 1.40
C VAL A 320 -15.94 -18.35 0.24
N ILE A 321 -15.91 -19.27 -0.72
CA ILE A 321 -16.88 -19.30 -1.83
C ILE A 321 -18.25 -19.74 -1.34
N ALA A 322 -18.28 -20.75 -0.47
CA ALA A 322 -19.50 -21.24 0.16
C ALA A 322 -20.25 -20.12 0.90
N ASP A 323 -19.51 -19.37 1.73
CA ASP A 323 -20.07 -18.27 2.51
C ASP A 323 -20.54 -17.15 1.59
N ALA A 324 -19.73 -16.72 0.62
CA ALA A 324 -20.14 -15.68 -0.33
C ALA A 324 -21.42 -16.04 -1.11
N PHE A 325 -21.57 -17.32 -1.46
CA PHE A 325 -22.79 -17.83 -2.09
C PHE A 325 -23.98 -17.87 -1.12
N TRP A 326 -23.76 -18.28 0.13
CA TRP A 326 -24.79 -18.37 1.17
C TRP A 326 -25.36 -17.00 1.53
N TYR A 327 -24.49 -16.01 1.73
CA TYR A 327 -24.86 -14.62 2.01
C TYR A 327 -25.41 -13.88 0.77
N GLN A 328 -25.34 -14.50 -0.42
CA GLN A 328 -25.85 -13.93 -1.68
C GLN A 328 -25.25 -12.55 -2.02
N ASN A 329 -24.03 -12.26 -1.56
CA ASN A 329 -23.31 -11.05 -1.92
C ASN A 329 -22.72 -11.20 -3.33
N GLU A 330 -23.37 -10.58 -4.34
CA GLU A 330 -22.98 -10.76 -5.74
C GLU A 330 -21.56 -10.27 -6.05
N ASP A 331 -21.15 -9.14 -5.48
CA ASP A 331 -19.87 -8.51 -5.79
C ASP A 331 -18.71 -9.32 -5.19
N ALA A 332 -18.81 -9.68 -3.91
CA ALA A 332 -17.80 -10.50 -3.25
C ALA A 332 -17.69 -11.87 -3.92
N PHE A 333 -18.82 -12.49 -4.26
CA PHE A 333 -18.82 -13.77 -4.96
C PHE A 333 -18.19 -13.67 -6.34
N ALA A 334 -18.49 -12.63 -7.12
CA ALA A 334 -17.85 -12.39 -8.41
C ALA A 334 -16.34 -12.21 -8.26
N LEU A 335 -15.90 -11.33 -7.35
CA LEU A 335 -14.49 -11.08 -7.07
C LEU A 335 -13.74 -12.37 -6.73
N LEU A 336 -14.28 -13.17 -5.80
CA LEU A 336 -13.65 -14.40 -5.35
C LEU A 336 -13.58 -15.45 -6.47
N THR A 337 -14.66 -15.61 -7.25
CA THR A 337 -14.73 -16.60 -8.33
C THR A 337 -13.88 -16.25 -9.55
N GLU A 338 -13.66 -14.95 -9.83
CA GLU A 338 -12.74 -14.50 -10.87
C GLU A 338 -11.30 -14.96 -10.61
N HIS A 339 -10.94 -15.06 -9.33
CA HIS A 339 -9.60 -15.37 -8.83
C HIS A 339 -9.34 -16.87 -8.60
N ILE A 340 -10.32 -17.74 -8.81
CA ILE A 340 -10.14 -19.20 -8.70
C ILE A 340 -9.37 -19.73 -9.91
N GLU A 341 -8.41 -20.61 -9.65
CA GLU A 341 -7.60 -21.26 -10.67
C GLU A 341 -8.38 -22.37 -11.42
N LYS A 342 -7.89 -22.71 -12.62
CA LYS A 342 -8.58 -23.63 -13.55
C LYS A 342 -8.88 -25.00 -12.92
N ASP A 343 -7.92 -25.51 -12.18
CA ASP A 343 -7.92 -26.81 -11.53
C ASP A 343 -8.87 -26.87 -10.32
N LYS A 344 -9.19 -25.72 -9.73
CA LYS A 344 -10.00 -25.61 -8.50
C LYS A 344 -11.44 -25.16 -8.72
N ILE A 345 -11.79 -24.69 -9.93
CA ILE A 345 -13.14 -24.20 -10.22
C ILE A 345 -14.21 -25.30 -10.12
N LYS A 346 -13.84 -26.56 -10.39
CA LYS A 346 -14.75 -27.70 -10.26
C LYS A 346 -15.15 -27.93 -8.79
N GLU A 347 -14.18 -27.86 -7.88
CA GLU A 347 -14.41 -28.01 -6.44
C GLU A 347 -15.31 -26.88 -5.91
N ALA A 348 -15.04 -25.63 -6.33
CA ALA A 348 -15.89 -24.49 -5.99
C ALA A 348 -17.33 -24.65 -6.51
N ARG A 349 -17.50 -25.17 -7.73
CA ARG A 349 -18.82 -25.46 -8.28
C ARG A 349 -19.55 -26.55 -7.49
N GLU A 350 -18.90 -27.63 -7.14
CA GLU A 350 -19.51 -28.72 -6.36
C GLU A 350 -20.01 -28.24 -4.99
N VAL A 351 -19.29 -27.32 -4.36
CA VAL A 351 -19.73 -26.67 -3.12
C VAL A 351 -20.97 -25.80 -3.35
N VAL A 352 -20.96 -24.98 -4.39
CA VAL A 352 -22.10 -24.12 -4.77
C VAL A 352 -23.34 -24.96 -5.12
N ASP A 353 -23.18 -26.03 -5.89
CA ASP A 353 -24.25 -26.95 -6.28
C ASP A 353 -24.88 -27.60 -5.03
N ARG A 354 -24.06 -28.08 -4.09
CA ARG A 354 -24.54 -28.65 -2.81
C ARG A 354 -25.36 -27.66 -1.98
N ILE A 355 -24.99 -26.38 -1.95
CA ILE A 355 -25.76 -25.36 -1.22
C ILE A 355 -27.05 -25.03 -1.97
N TYR A 356 -26.98 -24.87 -3.29
CA TYR A 356 -28.13 -24.56 -4.14
C TYR A 356 -29.22 -25.65 -4.05
N ASP A 357 -28.84 -26.93 -4.02
CA ASP A 357 -29.78 -28.03 -3.90
C ASP A 357 -30.54 -28.03 -2.56
N LYS A 358 -29.92 -27.50 -1.49
CA LYS A 358 -30.59 -27.32 -0.19
C LYS A 358 -31.50 -26.08 -0.16
N LYS A 359 -31.15 -25.01 -0.88
CA LYS A 359 -31.90 -23.74 -0.87
C LYS A 359 -31.97 -23.11 -2.26
N ARG A 360 -33.10 -23.29 -2.93
CA ARG A 360 -33.31 -22.81 -4.31
C ARG A 360 -33.96 -21.43 -4.34
N THR A 361 -33.16 -20.38 -4.48
CA THR A 361 -33.66 -19.02 -4.74
C THR A 361 -33.30 -18.53 -6.14
N LYS A 362 -34.03 -17.52 -6.66
CA LYS A 362 -33.73 -16.91 -7.97
C LYS A 362 -32.33 -16.26 -7.98
N SER A 363 -31.96 -15.60 -6.89
CA SER A 363 -30.62 -14.98 -6.74
C SER A 363 -29.51 -16.04 -6.76
N MET A 364 -29.67 -17.12 -5.99
CA MET A 364 -28.69 -18.22 -5.98
C MET A 364 -28.57 -18.91 -7.35
N LYS A 365 -29.65 -19.00 -8.13
CA LYS A 365 -29.59 -19.51 -9.51
C LYS A 365 -28.69 -18.63 -10.39
N LYS A 366 -28.77 -17.31 -10.25
CA LYS A 366 -27.93 -16.35 -10.98
C LYS A 366 -26.45 -16.50 -10.60
N LEU A 367 -26.14 -16.57 -9.30
CA LEU A 367 -24.77 -16.77 -8.81
C LEU A 367 -24.19 -18.12 -9.26
N ARG A 368 -24.97 -19.18 -9.18
CA ARG A 368 -24.59 -20.51 -9.66
C ARG A 368 -24.24 -20.48 -11.15
N ASN A 369 -25.06 -19.81 -11.96
CA ASN A 369 -24.80 -19.67 -13.40
C ASN A 369 -23.49 -18.93 -13.67
N ARG A 370 -23.09 -17.96 -12.85
CA ARG A 370 -21.78 -17.28 -12.99
C ARG A 370 -20.61 -18.25 -12.82
N VAL A 371 -20.63 -19.13 -11.82
CA VAL A 371 -19.56 -20.13 -11.63
C VAL A 371 -19.51 -21.11 -12.79
N VAL A 372 -20.67 -21.54 -13.28
CA VAL A 372 -20.76 -22.43 -14.46
C VAL A 372 -20.20 -21.74 -15.70
N GLN A 373 -20.55 -20.47 -15.94
CA GLN A 373 -20.00 -19.67 -17.04
C GLN A 373 -18.50 -19.48 -16.92
N ARG A 374 -18.00 -19.20 -15.70
CA ARG A 374 -16.58 -19.04 -15.43
C ARG A 374 -15.82 -20.34 -15.68
N GLN A 375 -16.37 -21.48 -15.27
CA GLN A 375 -15.80 -22.79 -15.59
C GLN A 375 -15.68 -22.97 -17.11
N ALA A 376 -16.73 -22.66 -17.87
CA ALA A 376 -16.71 -22.78 -19.33
C ALA A 376 -15.74 -21.81 -20.03
N THR A 377 -15.45 -20.65 -19.44
CA THR A 377 -14.49 -19.67 -20.01
C THR A 377 -13.05 -19.93 -19.62
N ILE A 378 -12.82 -20.60 -18.49
CA ILE A 378 -11.47 -20.94 -18.04
C ILE A 378 -10.99 -22.28 -18.62
N GLN A 379 -11.89 -23.22 -18.89
CA GLN A 379 -11.54 -24.57 -19.38
C GLN A 379 -10.70 -24.57 -20.66
#